data_AF-N0E5L2-F1
#
_entry.id   AF-N0E5L2-F1
#
_cell.length_a   1.000
_cell.length_b   1.000
_cell.length_c   1.000
_cell.angle_alpha   90.00
_cell.angle_beta   90.00
_cell.angle_gamma   90.00
#
_symmetry.space_group_name_H-M   'P 1'
#
loop_
_entity.id
_entity.type
_entity.pdbx_description
1 polymer ?
#
loop_
_entity_poly.entity_id
_entity_poly.type
_entity_poly.pdbx_seq_one_letter_code
_entity_poly.pdbx_strand_id
1 'polypeptide(L)'
;MERWESSVEKAIREAQERGEFDNLPGAGKPLPPINPNDPDWFVKQLATREQLDFTGALPPAIALRKEAAGFPESLRELRTEESVRQVLIDFNRRVREDRLRPGEGQLPRILAPTVDVEALVEQWRVLRVAARREATADVRQDDGIPTTVPDASGWFRRWVGRRRPGRGGWPRRPGT
;
A
#
# COMPACT_ATOMS: atom_id res chain seq x y z
N MET A 1 -22.65 -31.63 21.45
CA MET A 1 -22.71 -30.28 20.84
C MET A 1 -23.97 -29.60 21.36
N GLU A 2 -24.02 -28.26 21.47
CA GLU A 2 -25.17 -27.44 21.95
C GLU A 2 -25.36 -27.26 23.48
N ARG A 3 -24.31 -26.89 24.22
CA ARG A 3 -24.46 -26.27 25.58
C ARG A 3 -24.39 -24.74 25.54
N TRP A 4 -23.84 -24.18 24.47
CA TRP A 4 -23.43 -22.78 24.39
C TRP A 4 -24.55 -21.82 24.00
N GLU A 5 -25.51 -22.27 23.19
CA GLU A 5 -26.67 -21.46 22.78
C GLU A 5 -27.45 -21.00 24.02
N SER A 6 -27.78 -21.93 24.93
CA SER A 6 -28.54 -21.62 26.14
C SER A 6 -27.88 -20.60 27.08
N SER A 7 -26.55 -20.65 27.25
CA SER A 7 -25.87 -19.71 28.15
C SER A 7 -25.76 -18.31 27.55
N VAL A 8 -25.57 -18.21 26.24
CA VAL A 8 -25.49 -16.94 25.52
C VAL A 8 -26.87 -16.29 25.45
N GLU A 9 -27.91 -17.05 25.13
CA GLU A 9 -29.30 -16.58 25.11
C GLU A 9 -29.76 -16.08 26.48
N LYS A 10 -29.40 -16.81 27.55
CA LYS A 10 -29.67 -16.39 28.93
C LYS A 10 -28.96 -15.07 29.25
N ALA A 11 -27.69 -14.92 28.89
CA ALA A 11 -26.94 -13.68 29.13
C ALA A 11 -27.52 -12.48 28.35
N ILE A 12 -27.95 -12.69 27.10
CA ILE A 12 -28.60 -11.67 26.28
C ILE A 12 -29.92 -11.22 26.92
N ARG A 13 -30.76 -12.17 27.34
CA ARG A 13 -32.05 -11.87 27.99
C ARG A 13 -31.86 -11.11 29.29
N GLU A 14 -30.93 -11.54 30.14
CA GLU A 14 -30.64 -10.86 31.41
C GLU A 14 -30.08 -9.45 31.19
N ALA A 15 -29.26 -9.23 30.16
CA ALA A 15 -28.77 -7.89 29.81
C ALA A 15 -29.88 -6.97 29.28
N GLN A 16 -30.86 -7.50 28.54
CA GLN A 16 -32.07 -6.76 28.15
C GLN A 16 -32.95 -6.42 29.35
N GLU A 17 -33.17 -7.36 30.27
CA GLU A 17 -33.94 -7.13 31.51
C GLU A 17 -33.31 -6.05 32.40
N ARG A 18 -31.97 -5.93 32.38
CA ARG A 18 -31.22 -4.89 33.09
C ARG A 18 -31.17 -3.54 32.35
N GLY A 19 -31.71 -3.46 31.13
CA GLY A 19 -31.66 -2.25 30.32
C GLY A 19 -30.25 -1.87 29.86
N GLU A 20 -29.30 -2.82 29.77
CA GLU A 20 -27.93 -2.54 29.30
C GLU A 20 -27.89 -2.10 27.83
N PHE A 21 -28.97 -2.36 27.09
CA PHE A 21 -29.17 -1.89 25.72
C PHE A 21 -29.96 -0.57 25.63
N ASP A 22 -30.45 -0.04 26.74
CA ASP A 22 -31.14 1.25 26.78
C ASP A 22 -30.10 2.38 26.79
N ASN A 23 -30.39 3.48 26.09
CA ASN A 23 -29.53 4.68 26.03
C ASN A 23 -28.10 4.43 25.49
N LEU A 24 -27.92 3.46 24.60
CA LEU A 24 -26.62 3.24 23.96
C LEU A 24 -26.13 4.52 23.27
N PRO A 25 -24.81 4.81 23.33
CA PRO A 25 -24.23 5.95 22.64
C PRO A 25 -24.46 5.81 21.13
N GLY A 26 -25.34 6.65 20.58
CA GLY A 26 -25.74 6.60 19.16
C GLY A 26 -27.15 6.06 18.92
N ALA A 27 -27.89 5.61 19.94
CA ALA A 27 -29.28 5.19 19.81
C ALA A 27 -30.14 6.31 19.19
N GLY A 28 -30.86 5.97 18.12
CA GLY A 28 -31.72 6.91 17.38
C GLY A 28 -30.99 7.97 16.55
N LYS A 29 -29.65 8.04 16.58
CA LYS A 29 -28.88 8.96 15.74
C LYS A 29 -28.67 8.35 14.35
N PRO A 30 -28.69 9.17 13.28
CA PRO A 30 -28.33 8.68 11.96
C PRO A 30 -26.89 8.16 11.98
N LEU A 31 -26.65 7.07 11.26
CA LEU A 31 -25.29 6.55 11.08
C LEU A 31 -24.42 7.67 10.48
N PRO A 32 -23.18 7.87 10.96
CA PRO A 32 -22.26 8.79 10.34
C PRO A 32 -22.04 8.39 8.87
N PRO A 33 -21.82 9.36 7.98
CA PRO A 33 -21.66 9.08 6.55
C PRO A 33 -20.44 8.18 6.33
N ILE A 34 -20.71 6.92 5.99
CA ILE A 34 -19.71 5.95 5.56
C ILE A 34 -19.58 6.03 4.05
N ASN A 35 -18.35 5.97 3.53
CA ASN A 35 -18.11 5.81 2.09
C ASN A 35 -18.08 4.30 1.78
N PRO A 36 -19.12 3.73 1.14
CA PRO A 36 -19.19 2.28 0.90
C PRO A 36 -18.11 1.77 -0.07
N ASN A 37 -17.56 2.67 -0.89
CA ASN A 37 -16.51 2.37 -1.86
C ASN A 37 -15.10 2.53 -1.29
N ASP A 38 -14.96 2.95 -0.03
CA ASP A 38 -13.66 3.06 0.63
C ASP A 38 -13.38 1.74 1.38
N PRO A 39 -12.53 0.84 0.84
CA PRO A 39 -12.23 -0.44 1.50
C PRO A 39 -11.61 -0.28 2.90
N ASP A 40 -11.08 0.92 3.21
CA ASP A 40 -10.44 1.25 4.48
C ASP A 40 -11.34 2.08 5.40
N TRP A 41 -12.64 2.25 5.09
CA TRP A 41 -13.56 3.07 5.88
C TRP A 41 -13.56 2.66 7.37
N PHE A 42 -13.53 1.35 7.65
CA PHE A 42 -13.52 0.83 9.01
C PHE A 42 -12.18 1.08 9.72
N VAL A 43 -11.06 1.10 8.99
CA VAL A 43 -9.73 1.42 9.53
C VAL A 43 -9.67 2.88 9.94
N LYS A 44 -10.20 3.78 9.11
CA LYS A 44 -10.31 5.22 9.42
C LYS A 44 -11.26 5.49 10.59
N GLN A 45 -12.36 4.75 10.67
CA GLN A 45 -13.29 4.80 11.80
C GLN A 45 -12.59 4.37 13.10
N LEU A 46 -11.87 3.24 13.06
CA LEU A 46 -11.12 2.72 14.19
C LEU A 46 -9.97 3.65 14.59
N ALA A 47 -9.25 4.19 13.62
CA ALA A 47 -8.20 5.19 13.81
C ALA A 47 -8.70 6.37 14.63
N THR A 48 -9.84 6.91 14.20
CA THR A 48 -10.48 8.08 14.82
C THR A 48 -10.99 7.74 16.21
N ARG A 49 -11.62 6.57 16.38
CA ARG A 49 -12.18 6.12 17.66
C ARG A 49 -11.12 5.90 18.74
N GLU A 50 -9.98 5.33 18.35
CA GLU A 50 -8.90 4.91 19.26
C GLU A 50 -7.74 5.94 19.33
N GLN A 51 -7.87 7.10 18.67
CA GLN A 51 -6.78 8.08 18.51
C GLN A 51 -5.45 7.45 18.05
N LEU A 52 -5.52 6.47 17.14
CA LEU A 52 -4.32 5.84 16.60
C LEU A 52 -3.61 6.80 15.66
N ASP A 53 -2.35 7.09 15.98
CA ASP A 53 -1.49 7.90 15.14
C ASP A 53 -0.91 7.06 13.99
N PHE A 54 -1.43 7.29 12.78
CA PHE A 54 -0.91 6.68 11.54
C PHE A 54 0.23 7.49 10.90
N THR A 55 0.69 8.57 11.53
CA THR A 55 1.85 9.35 11.05
C THR A 55 3.20 8.68 11.37
N GLY A 56 3.20 7.66 12.25
CA GLY A 56 4.30 6.74 12.48
C GLY A 56 4.28 5.48 11.59
N ALA A 57 5.05 4.45 11.98
CA ALA A 57 4.99 3.15 11.32
C ALA A 57 3.63 2.49 11.56
N LEU A 58 2.88 2.20 10.48
CA LEU A 58 1.59 1.53 10.58
C LEU A 58 1.70 0.21 11.36
N PRO A 59 0.70 -0.12 12.20
CA PRO A 59 0.60 -1.45 12.77
C PRO A 59 0.70 -2.51 11.67
N PRO A 60 1.45 -3.61 11.88
CA PRO A 60 1.78 -4.57 10.83
C PRO A 60 0.55 -5.11 10.09
N ALA A 61 -0.52 -5.44 10.82
CA ALA A 61 -1.78 -5.90 10.23
C ALA A 61 -2.40 -4.87 9.27
N ILE A 62 -2.36 -3.58 9.61
CA ILE A 62 -2.89 -2.51 8.74
C ILE A 62 -2.00 -2.31 7.51
N ALA A 63 -0.68 -2.33 7.70
CA ALA A 63 0.28 -2.24 6.61
C ALA A 63 0.06 -3.36 5.57
N LEU A 64 -0.12 -4.60 6.04
CA LEU A 64 -0.38 -5.76 5.18
C LEU A 64 -1.74 -5.68 4.47
N ARG A 65 -2.78 -5.14 5.12
CA ARG A 65 -4.07 -4.92 4.46
C ARG A 65 -3.98 -3.88 3.35
N LYS A 66 -3.26 -2.78 3.60
CA LYS A 66 -3.02 -1.74 2.59
C LYS A 66 -2.22 -2.29 1.41
N GLU A 67 -1.22 -3.12 1.66
CA GLU A 67 -0.47 -3.80 0.61
C GLU A 67 -1.36 -4.74 -0.22
N ALA A 68 -2.19 -5.57 0.44
CA ALA A 68 -3.16 -6.43 -0.25
C ALA A 68 -4.16 -5.65 -1.10
N ALA A 69 -4.64 -4.50 -0.62
CA ALA A 69 -5.54 -3.63 -1.36
C ALA A 69 -4.89 -2.99 -2.60
N GLY A 70 -3.56 -2.94 -2.65
CA GLY A 70 -2.82 -2.46 -3.82
C GLY A 70 -2.63 -3.51 -4.92
N PHE A 71 -2.98 -4.77 -4.68
CA PHE A 71 -2.94 -5.81 -5.71
C PHE A 71 -4.21 -5.84 -6.56
N PRO A 72 -4.11 -6.17 -7.86
CA PRO A 72 -2.89 -6.51 -8.62
C PRO A 72 -2.06 -5.33 -9.15
N GLU A 73 -2.52 -4.09 -9.02
CA GLU A 73 -1.94 -2.89 -9.65
C GLU A 73 -0.46 -2.66 -9.31
N SER A 74 -0.08 -2.83 -8.05
CA SER A 74 1.31 -2.66 -7.61
C SER A 74 2.28 -3.67 -8.22
N LEU A 75 1.79 -4.81 -8.74
CA LEU A 75 2.60 -5.85 -9.36
C LEU A 75 2.94 -5.53 -10.83
N ARG A 76 2.31 -4.52 -11.44
CA ARG A 76 2.46 -4.20 -12.87
C ARG A 76 3.91 -3.86 -13.26
N GLU A 77 4.68 -3.30 -12.33
CA GLU A 77 6.08 -2.91 -12.56
C GLU A 77 7.02 -4.13 -12.66
N LEU A 78 6.61 -5.28 -12.12
CA LEU A 78 7.39 -6.51 -12.17
C LEU A 78 7.36 -7.09 -13.58
N ARG A 79 8.55 -7.48 -14.08
CA ARG A 79 8.74 -7.92 -15.47
C ARG A 79 8.52 -9.42 -15.68
N THR A 80 8.68 -10.22 -14.64
CA THR A 80 8.65 -11.68 -14.70
C THR A 80 7.61 -12.24 -13.76
N GLU A 81 6.98 -13.34 -14.18
CA GLU A 81 6.02 -14.07 -13.35
C GLU A 81 6.65 -14.59 -12.07
N GLU A 82 7.90 -15.07 -12.14
CA GLU A 82 8.60 -15.56 -10.96
C GLU A 82 8.78 -14.47 -9.91
N SER A 83 9.10 -13.23 -10.31
CA SER A 83 9.17 -12.11 -9.37
C SER A 83 7.82 -11.82 -8.71
N VAL A 84 6.73 -11.88 -9.46
CA VAL A 84 5.37 -11.71 -8.92
C VAL A 84 5.06 -12.81 -7.90
N ARG A 85 5.32 -14.08 -8.26
CA ARG A 85 5.12 -15.23 -7.38
C ARG A 85 5.92 -15.08 -6.09
N GLN A 86 7.19 -14.69 -6.17
CA GLN A 86 8.04 -14.46 -4.99
C GLN A 86 7.48 -13.37 -4.07
N VAL A 87 7.03 -12.24 -4.63
CA VAL A 87 6.43 -11.15 -3.83
C VAL A 87 5.16 -11.61 -3.12
N LEU A 88 4.29 -12.36 -3.80
CA LEU A 88 3.04 -12.84 -3.22
C LEU A 88 3.26 -13.94 -2.16
N ILE A 89 4.26 -14.80 -2.36
CA ILE A 89 4.67 -15.80 -1.35
C ILE A 89 5.24 -15.10 -0.12
N ASP A 90 6.11 -14.10 -0.29
CA ASP A 90 6.64 -13.28 0.80
C ASP A 90 5.51 -12.56 1.56
N PHE A 91 4.58 -11.94 0.85
CA PHE A 91 3.40 -11.31 1.44
C PHE A 91 2.62 -12.30 2.31
N ASN A 92 2.28 -13.47 1.77
CA ASN A 92 1.56 -14.50 2.51
C ASN A 92 2.35 -15.03 3.71
N ARG A 93 3.69 -15.07 3.65
CA ARG A 93 4.55 -15.39 4.80
C ARG A 93 4.41 -14.32 5.88
N ARG A 94 4.55 -13.03 5.54
CA ARG A 94 4.42 -11.92 6.50
C ARG A 94 3.04 -11.88 7.17
N VAL A 95 1.97 -12.18 6.43
CA VAL A 95 0.61 -12.32 6.99
C VAL A 95 0.53 -13.44 8.01
N ARG A 96 1.15 -14.59 7.76
CA ARG A 96 1.17 -15.72 8.71
C ARG A 96 2.01 -15.38 9.94
N GLU A 97 3.16 -14.74 9.77
CA GLU A 97 4.01 -14.30 10.88
C GLU A 97 3.29 -13.31 11.79
N ASP A 98 2.57 -12.35 11.23
CA ASP A 98 1.77 -11.39 12.01
C ASP A 98 0.68 -12.08 12.83
N ARG A 99 -0.01 -13.08 12.27
CA ARG A 99 -1.02 -13.88 12.99
C ARG A 99 -0.46 -14.64 14.18
N LEU A 100 0.83 -15.00 14.15
CA LEU A 100 1.49 -15.73 15.22
C LEU A 100 1.99 -14.82 16.36
N ARG A 101 1.97 -13.49 16.17
CA ARG A 101 2.47 -12.57 17.20
C ARG A 101 1.58 -12.60 18.46
N PRO A 102 2.16 -12.56 19.67
CA PRO A 102 1.41 -12.41 20.92
C PRO A 102 0.48 -11.20 20.92
N GLY A 103 -0.58 -11.28 21.73
CA GLY A 103 -1.62 -10.28 21.82
C GLY A 103 -1.20 -9.17 22.72
N GLU A 104 -0.93 -8.01 22.12
CA GLU A 104 -0.77 -6.79 22.90
C GLU A 104 -2.17 -6.22 23.16
N GLY A 105 -2.61 -6.31 24.42
CA GLY A 105 -3.84 -5.68 24.90
C GLY A 105 -5.09 -6.59 24.91
N GLN A 106 -6.20 -5.98 25.35
CA GLN A 106 -7.51 -6.64 25.51
C GLN A 106 -8.40 -6.52 24.27
N LEU A 107 -7.95 -5.85 23.21
CA LEU A 107 -8.76 -5.55 22.03
C LEU A 107 -8.74 -6.68 20.99
N PRO A 108 -9.85 -6.88 20.26
CA PRO A 108 -9.89 -7.84 19.15
C PRO A 108 -8.93 -7.42 18.04
N ARG A 109 -8.16 -8.37 17.54
CA ARG A 109 -7.12 -8.09 16.54
C ARG A 109 -7.68 -7.97 15.14
N ILE A 110 -7.12 -7.03 14.39
CA ILE A 110 -7.31 -6.92 12.96
C ILE A 110 -6.36 -7.89 12.28
N LEU A 111 -6.86 -8.72 11.38
CA LEU A 111 -6.05 -9.66 10.62
C LEU A 111 -6.01 -9.25 9.14
N ALA A 112 -4.82 -9.33 8.55
CA ALA A 112 -4.66 -9.23 7.12
C ALA A 112 -5.09 -10.54 6.43
N PRO A 113 -5.77 -10.45 5.26
CA PRO A 113 -6.08 -11.63 4.47
C PRO A 113 -4.82 -12.19 3.81
N THR A 114 -4.78 -13.50 3.59
CA THR A 114 -3.86 -14.10 2.63
C THR A 114 -4.45 -13.98 1.23
N VAL A 115 -3.60 -13.97 0.21
CA VAL A 115 -4.02 -13.88 -1.19
C VAL A 115 -3.76 -15.19 -1.94
N ASP A 116 -4.57 -15.46 -2.96
CA ASP A 116 -4.31 -16.54 -3.91
C ASP A 116 -3.25 -16.08 -4.92
N VAL A 117 -2.11 -16.78 -4.90
CA VAL A 117 -0.94 -16.46 -5.70
C VAL A 117 -1.21 -16.66 -7.18
N GLU A 118 -1.83 -17.78 -7.56
CA GLU A 118 -2.03 -18.11 -8.97
C GLU A 118 -3.13 -17.25 -9.59
N ALA A 119 -4.19 -16.93 -8.82
CA ALA A 119 -5.22 -16.01 -9.27
C ALA A 119 -4.68 -14.59 -9.54
N LEU A 120 -3.76 -14.09 -8.69
CA LEU A 120 -3.14 -12.78 -8.88
C LEU A 120 -2.09 -12.76 -10.00
N VAL A 121 -1.35 -13.86 -10.19
CA VAL A 121 -0.44 -14.02 -11.33
C VAL A 121 -1.21 -13.95 -12.65
N GLU A 122 -2.37 -14.61 -12.74
CA GLU A 122 -3.19 -14.56 -13.95
C GLU A 122 -3.73 -13.15 -14.22
N GLN A 123 -4.22 -12.46 -13.18
CA GLN A 123 -4.62 -11.06 -13.29
C GLN A 123 -3.46 -10.16 -13.76
N TRP A 124 -2.26 -10.36 -13.23
CA TRP A 124 -1.06 -9.63 -13.65
C TRP A 124 -0.72 -9.88 -15.13
N ARG A 125 -0.84 -11.13 -15.62
CA ARG A 125 -0.61 -11.46 -17.05
C ARG A 125 -1.58 -10.68 -17.95
N VAL A 126 -2.86 -10.62 -17.59
CA VAL A 126 -3.87 -9.85 -18.33
C VAL A 126 -3.48 -8.37 -18.40
N LEU A 127 -3.09 -7.77 -17.26
CA LEU A 127 -2.68 -6.37 -17.18
C LEU A 127 -1.43 -6.08 -18.02
N ARG A 128 -0.47 -7.01 -18.05
CA ARG A 128 0.74 -6.89 -18.88
C ARG A 128 0.45 -6.93 -20.38
N VAL A 129 -0.47 -7.80 -20.81
CA VAL A 129 -0.88 -7.88 -22.21
C VAL A 129 -1.58 -6.58 -22.63
N ALA A 130 -2.47 -6.04 -21.78
CA ALA A 130 -3.13 -4.75 -22.03
C ALA A 130 -2.11 -3.61 -22.16
N ALA A 131 -1.20 -3.46 -21.19
CA ALA A 131 -0.16 -2.43 -21.21
C ALA A 131 0.77 -2.54 -22.43
N ARG A 132 1.10 -3.76 -22.87
CA ARG A 132 1.91 -3.96 -24.08
C ARG A 132 1.16 -3.54 -25.35
N ARG A 133 -0.14 -3.82 -25.43
CA ARG A 133 -0.97 -3.40 -26.58
C ARG A 133 -1.06 -1.89 -26.67
N GLU A 134 -1.29 -1.22 -25.55
CA GLU A 134 -1.30 0.25 -25.45
C GLU A 134 0.04 0.84 -25.91
N ALA A 135 1.17 0.32 -25.42
CA ALA A 135 2.50 0.78 -25.85
C ALA A 135 2.75 0.59 -27.36
N THR A 136 2.27 -0.50 -27.96
CA THR A 136 2.37 -0.69 -29.42
C THR A 136 1.43 0.17 -30.24
N ALA A 137 0.33 0.66 -29.65
CA ALA A 137 -0.59 1.58 -30.30
C ALA A 137 -0.02 3.01 -30.33
N ASP A 138 0.61 3.43 -29.23
CA ASP A 138 1.25 4.75 -29.09
C ASP A 138 2.39 4.94 -30.11
N VAL A 139 3.24 3.93 -30.31
CA VAL A 139 4.33 3.95 -31.31
C VAL A 139 3.80 4.15 -32.74
N ARG A 140 2.66 3.54 -33.10
CA ARG A 140 2.06 3.74 -34.44
C ARG A 140 1.46 5.13 -34.64
N GLN A 141 1.16 5.84 -33.56
CA GLN A 141 0.54 7.16 -33.61
C GLN A 141 1.60 8.27 -33.76
N ASP A 142 2.85 7.99 -33.34
CA ASP A 142 4.02 8.90 -33.47
C ASP A 142 4.70 8.82 -34.85
N ASP A 143 4.40 7.80 -35.67
CA ASP A 143 4.89 7.66 -37.05
C ASP A 143 4.32 8.73 -38.03
N GLY A 144 3.55 9.71 -37.52
CA GLY A 144 2.85 10.76 -38.29
C GLY A 144 3.38 12.19 -38.15
N ILE A 145 4.57 12.42 -37.58
CA ILE A 145 5.15 13.77 -37.45
C ILE A 145 6.33 13.93 -38.43
N PRO A 146 6.35 14.95 -39.32
CA PRO A 146 7.55 15.28 -40.06
C PRO A 146 8.63 15.77 -39.09
N THR A 147 9.68 14.97 -38.92
CA THR A 147 10.85 15.27 -38.08
C THR A 147 11.57 16.54 -38.55
N THR A 148 11.18 17.69 -38.03
CA THR A 148 12.14 18.79 -37.81
C THR A 148 12.76 18.56 -36.44
N VAL A 149 13.96 17.98 -36.43
CA VAL A 149 14.75 17.79 -35.21
C VAL A 149 15.02 19.16 -34.58
N PRO A 150 14.53 19.47 -33.36
CA PRO A 150 15.04 20.62 -32.63
C PRO A 150 16.43 20.26 -32.09
N ASP A 151 17.41 21.08 -32.45
CA ASP A 151 18.80 21.02 -31.97
C ASP A 151 18.85 20.98 -30.42
N ALA A 152 19.16 19.79 -29.89
CA ALA A 152 19.23 19.52 -28.45
C ALA A 152 20.64 19.82 -27.87
N SER A 153 21.35 20.83 -28.36
CA SER A 153 22.69 21.21 -27.85
C SER A 153 22.69 22.26 -26.72
N GLY A 154 21.51 22.65 -26.20
CA GLY A 154 21.38 23.73 -25.19
C GLY A 154 21.27 23.32 -23.71
N TRP A 155 20.74 22.13 -23.40
CA TRP A 155 20.39 21.78 -22.00
C TRP A 155 21.56 21.21 -21.18
N PHE A 156 22.45 20.45 -21.83
CA PHE A 156 23.59 19.80 -21.17
C PHE A 156 24.67 20.81 -20.69
N ARG A 157 24.70 22.04 -21.22
CA ARG A 157 25.62 23.11 -20.79
C ARG A 157 25.22 23.80 -19.49
N ARG A 158 24.03 23.53 -18.93
CA ARG A 158 23.55 24.16 -17.68
C ARG A 158 23.79 23.31 -16.42
N TRP A 159 24.28 22.08 -16.53
CA TRP A 159 24.51 21.20 -15.37
C TRP A 159 25.94 20.68 -15.20
N VAL A 160 26.92 21.26 -15.91
CA VAL A 160 28.36 21.08 -15.59
C VAL A 160 28.93 22.42 -15.15
N GLY A 161 28.68 22.72 -13.88
CA GLY A 161 29.30 23.82 -13.16
C GLY A 161 30.81 23.59 -13.00
N ARG A 162 31.59 24.22 -13.88
CA ARG A 162 32.70 25.12 -13.54
C ARG A 162 33.59 24.68 -12.34
N ARG A 163 34.61 23.86 -12.59
CA ARG A 163 35.93 24.04 -11.95
C ARG A 163 36.93 24.49 -13.01
N ARG A 164 37.23 25.79 -13.04
CA ARG A 164 38.34 26.36 -13.82
C ARG A 164 39.65 26.19 -13.02
N PRO A 165 40.78 25.96 -13.70
CA PRO A 165 42.11 25.90 -13.10
C PRO A 165 42.68 27.30 -12.90
N GLY A 166 43.27 27.58 -11.73
CA GLY A 166 44.11 28.75 -11.50
C GLY A 166 45.56 28.43 -11.86
N ARG A 167 46.11 29.14 -12.84
CA ARG A 167 47.55 29.20 -13.15
C ARG A 167 48.19 30.35 -12.36
N GLY A 168 49.46 30.16 -11.97
CA GLY A 168 50.41 31.21 -11.58
C GLY A 168 50.90 31.04 -10.13
N GLY A 169 52.19 30.91 -9.82
CA GLY A 169 53.41 31.04 -10.60
C GLY A 169 54.59 30.50 -9.79
N TRP A 170 55.71 30.25 -10.47
CA TRP A 170 56.99 29.89 -9.84
C TRP A 170 57.54 31.08 -9.02
N PRO A 171 58.36 30.81 -7.98
CA PRO A 171 59.75 31.18 -8.17
C PRO A 171 60.80 30.17 -7.65
N ARG A 172 61.84 30.08 -8.48
CA ARG A 172 63.25 29.72 -8.31
C ARG A 172 63.81 29.45 -6.89
N ARG A 173 64.63 28.39 -6.82
CA ARG A 173 65.77 28.22 -5.89
C ARG A 173 66.87 29.25 -6.18
N PRO A 174 67.69 29.63 -5.19
CA PRO A 174 68.99 28.96 -4.92
C PRO A 174 69.20 28.68 -3.41
N GLY A 175 70.03 27.71 -3.00
CA GLY A 175 71.47 27.87 -2.69
C GLY A 175 71.63 28.61 -1.36
N THR A 176 72.15 28.05 -0.26
CA THR A 176 73.45 27.37 -0.07
C THR A 176 73.38 26.52 1.19
#